data_AF-A0A851ZXN6-F1
#
_entry.id   AF-A0A851ZXN6-F1
#
_cell.length_a   1.000
_cell.length_b   1.000
_cell.length_c   1.000
_cell.angle_alpha   90.00
_cell.angle_beta   90.00
_cell.angle_gamma   90.00
#
_symmetry.space_group_name_H-M   'P 1'
#
loop_
_entity.id
_entity.type
_entity.pdbx_description
1 polymer ?
#
loop_
_entity_poly.entity_id
_entity_poly.type
_entity_poly.pdbx_seq_one_letter_code
_entity_poly.pdbx_strand_id
1 'polypeptide(L)'
;LGGTLGGLLGWITSEDFKSVPQVLMEMPPAEKQKLCAEAMAVVKNFDWTDAAQLTNFVMSNSTIKSKVLGVLTNYITNELKAKAKYK
;
A
#
# COMPACT_ATOMS: atom_id res chain seq x y z
N LEU A 1 -20.38 -8.54 14.56
CA LEU A 1 -19.02 -8.09 14.17
C LEU A 1 -18.79 -8.43 12.70
N GLY A 2 -19.45 -7.70 11.80
CA GLY A 2 -19.40 -7.94 10.36
C GLY A 2 -19.70 -6.61 9.68
N GLY A 3 -18.81 -6.15 8.81
CA GLY A 3 -18.96 -4.87 8.14
C GLY A 3 -17.66 -4.43 7.47
N THR A 4 -17.77 -4.02 6.22
CA THR A 4 -16.76 -3.31 5.38
C THR A 4 -15.64 -4.11 4.73
N LEU A 5 -15.23 -5.29 5.23
CA LEU A 5 -14.23 -6.08 4.48
C LEU A 5 -14.76 -6.60 3.13
N GLY A 6 -16.06 -6.86 2.99
CA GLY A 6 -16.64 -7.27 1.72
C GLY A 6 -16.51 -6.22 0.60
N GLY A 7 -16.50 -4.94 0.95
CA GLY A 7 -16.34 -3.84 -0.01
C GLY A 7 -14.93 -3.75 -0.59
N LEU A 8 -13.89 -4.02 0.22
CA LEU A 8 -12.51 -4.06 -0.27
C LEU A 8 -12.19 -5.33 -1.05
N LEU A 9 -12.66 -6.48 -0.57
CA LEU A 9 -12.38 -7.75 -1.23
C LEU A 9 -13.12 -7.86 -2.57
N GLY A 10 -14.34 -7.30 -2.65
CA GLY A 10 -15.17 -7.31 -3.84
C GLY A 10 -14.51 -6.66 -5.05
N TRP A 11 -13.74 -5.58 -4.90
CA TRP A 11 -13.06 -4.93 -6.04
C TRP A 11 -11.74 -5.60 -6.40
N ILE A 12 -11.01 -6.19 -5.44
CA ILE A 12 -9.77 -6.95 -5.73
C ILE A 12 -10.07 -8.16 -6.63
N THR A 13 -11.28 -8.69 -6.53
CA THR A 13 -11.80 -9.78 -7.37
C THR A 13 -12.62 -9.32 -8.57
N SER A 14 -12.97 -8.03 -8.67
CA SER A 14 -13.75 -7.46 -9.79
C SER A 14 -12.87 -6.63 -10.73
N GLU A 15 -13.37 -6.34 -11.94
CA GLU A 15 -12.66 -5.51 -12.93
C GLU A 15 -12.81 -3.99 -12.68
N ASP A 16 -13.46 -3.59 -11.58
CA ASP A 16 -13.65 -2.19 -11.19
C ASP A 16 -12.36 -1.59 -10.60
N PHE A 17 -11.59 -0.90 -11.45
CA PHE A 17 -10.33 -0.28 -11.06
C PHE A 17 -10.56 0.95 -10.17
N LYS A 18 -10.38 0.80 -8.86
CA LYS A 18 -10.29 1.95 -7.93
C LYS A 18 -8.90 2.57 -7.98
N SER A 19 -8.85 3.90 -7.86
CA SER A 19 -7.57 4.61 -7.76
C SER A 19 -6.81 4.21 -6.49
N VAL A 20 -5.47 4.19 -6.56
CA VAL A 20 -4.59 3.89 -5.40
C VAL A 20 -4.96 4.69 -4.13
N PRO A 21 -5.23 6.01 -4.20
CA PRO A 21 -5.64 6.77 -3.01
C PRO A 21 -6.94 6.28 -2.39
N GLN A 22 -7.90 5.85 -3.21
CA GLN A 22 -9.19 5.35 -2.74
C GLN A 22 -9.05 3.99 -2.06
N VAL A 23 -8.22 3.10 -2.62
CA VAL A 23 -7.88 1.81 -1.99
C VAL A 23 -7.25 2.05 -0.62
N LEU A 24 -6.29 2.97 -0.55
CA LEU A 24 -5.67 3.34 0.71
C LEU A 24 -6.68 3.91 1.69
N MET A 25 -7.63 4.76 1.29
CA MET A 25 -8.65 5.30 2.19
C MET A 25 -9.55 4.20 2.79
N GLU A 26 -9.96 3.23 1.97
CA GLU A 26 -10.84 2.14 2.39
C GLU A 26 -10.12 1.07 3.23
N MET A 27 -8.79 0.95 3.14
CA MET A 27 -8.05 -0.07 3.86
C MET A 27 -8.27 -0.02 5.39
N PRO A 28 -8.40 -1.20 6.05
CA PRO A 28 -8.44 -1.27 7.50
C PRO A 28 -7.19 -0.65 8.14
N PRO A 29 -7.29 -0.05 9.34
CA PRO A 29 -6.16 0.57 10.02
C PRO A 29 -4.94 -0.35 10.18
N ALA A 30 -5.17 -1.64 10.47
CA ALA A 30 -4.10 -2.62 10.62
C ALA A 30 -3.32 -2.86 9.31
N GLU A 31 -4.02 -2.92 8.17
CA GLU A 31 -3.39 -3.12 6.85
C GLU A 31 -2.64 -1.86 6.42
N LYS A 32 -3.17 -0.68 6.73
CA LYS A 32 -2.47 0.61 6.51
C LYS A 32 -1.16 0.67 7.26
N GLN A 33 -1.17 0.26 8.53
CA GLN A 33 0.05 0.24 9.35
C GLN A 33 1.09 -0.74 8.81
N LYS A 34 0.67 -1.94 8.40
CA LYS A 34 1.59 -2.93 7.82
C LYS A 34 2.22 -2.44 6.53
N LEU A 35 1.41 -1.92 5.59
CA LEU A 35 1.90 -1.33 4.35
C LEU A 35 2.88 -0.17 4.62
N CYS A 36 2.55 0.69 5.60
CA CYS A 36 3.41 1.81 5.99
C CYS A 36 4.76 1.30 6.54
N ALA A 37 4.75 0.26 7.38
CA ALA A 37 5.96 -0.35 7.92
C ALA A 37 6.85 -0.97 6.83
N GLU A 38 6.25 -1.67 5.86
CA GLU A 38 6.98 -2.25 4.71
C GLU A 38 7.58 -1.15 3.81
N ALA A 39 6.81 -0.10 3.50
CA ALA A 39 7.31 1.03 2.73
C ALA A 39 8.42 1.78 3.49
N MET A 40 8.26 2.00 4.80
CA MET A 40 9.29 2.55 5.66
C MET A 40 10.56 1.70 5.65
N ALA A 41 10.46 0.37 5.61
CA ALA A 41 11.62 -0.50 5.53
C ALA A 41 12.42 -0.36 4.22
N VAL A 42 11.76 0.06 3.13
CA VAL A 42 12.45 0.40 1.86
C VAL A 42 13.24 1.70 2.01
N VAL A 43 12.67 2.69 2.70
CA VAL A 43 13.26 4.03 2.78
C VAL A 43 14.14 4.26 4.02
N LYS A 44 14.14 3.35 5.01
CA LYS A 44 14.87 3.52 6.27
C LYS A 44 16.39 3.58 6.13
N ASN A 45 16.93 3.02 5.05
CA ASN A 45 18.38 2.96 4.82
C ASN A 45 18.90 4.23 4.14
N PHE A 46 18.08 5.28 4.03
CA PHE A 46 18.45 6.55 3.45
C PHE A 46 18.40 7.64 4.50
N ASP A 47 19.34 8.57 4.43
CA ASP A 47 19.44 9.71 5.34
C ASP A 47 18.40 10.77 4.97
N TRP A 48 17.18 10.64 5.48
CA TRP A 48 16.14 11.67 5.40
C TRP A 48 15.74 12.10 6.80
N THR A 49 15.56 13.42 6.99
CA THR A 49 15.33 14.00 8.32
C THR A 49 13.86 14.29 8.60
N ASP A 50 13.04 14.40 7.57
CA ASP A 50 11.63 14.77 7.66
C ASP A 50 10.82 14.26 6.46
N ALA A 51 9.50 14.41 6.54
CA ALA A 51 8.57 13.93 5.53
C ALA A 51 8.69 14.67 4.17
N ALA A 52 9.08 15.95 4.16
CA ALA A 52 9.28 16.70 2.94
C ALA A 52 10.55 16.23 2.22
N GLN A 53 11.64 16.02 2.95
CA GLN A 53 12.86 15.42 2.40
C GLN A 53 12.62 14.00 1.89
N LEU A 54 11.90 13.17 2.64
CA LEU A 54 11.52 11.82 2.20
C LEU A 54 10.69 11.86 0.91
N THR A 55 9.69 12.73 0.85
CA THR A 55 8.84 12.89 -0.35
C THR A 55 9.68 13.31 -1.55
N ASN A 56 10.55 14.31 -1.38
CA ASN A 56 11.45 14.75 -2.44
C ASN A 56 12.39 13.62 -2.88
N PHE A 57 12.89 12.81 -1.94
CA PHE A 57 13.80 11.71 -2.22
C PHE A 57 13.13 10.57 -3.01
N VAL A 58 11.92 10.18 -2.60
CA VAL A 58 11.11 9.19 -3.35
C VAL A 58 10.74 9.73 -4.74
N MET A 59 10.43 11.02 -4.87
CA MET A 59 10.00 11.60 -6.15
C MET A 59 11.16 11.86 -7.12
N SER A 60 12.36 12.19 -6.61
CA SER A 60 13.56 12.45 -7.40
C SER A 60 14.35 11.20 -7.77
N ASN A 61 14.17 10.09 -7.04
CA ASN A 61 14.89 8.84 -7.28
C ASN A 61 13.96 7.77 -7.88
N SER A 62 14.12 7.51 -9.19
CA SER A 62 13.31 6.54 -9.93
C SER A 62 13.44 5.10 -9.38
N THR A 63 14.61 4.71 -8.88
CA THR A 63 14.82 3.39 -8.27
C THR A 63 14.03 3.24 -6.98
N ILE A 64 14.04 4.25 -6.12
CA ILE A 64 13.31 4.23 -4.85
C ILE A 64 11.80 4.31 -5.11
N LYS A 65 11.39 5.20 -6.01
CA LYS A 65 10.01 5.28 -6.48
C LYS A 65 9.51 3.91 -6.95
N SER A 66 10.31 3.21 -7.76
CA SER A 66 9.98 1.89 -8.26
C SER A 66 9.90 0.84 -7.13
N LYS A 67 10.82 0.87 -6.15
CA LYS A 67 10.76 -0.04 -4.99
C LYS A 67 9.53 0.19 -4.12
N VAL A 68 9.19 1.45 -3.82
CA VAL A 68 8.00 1.82 -3.05
C VAL A 68 6.74 1.40 -3.80
N LEU A 69 6.69 1.64 -5.11
CA LEU A 69 5.57 1.20 -5.96
C LEU A 69 5.47 -0.33 -6.00
N GLY A 70 6.60 -1.04 -6.05
CA GLY A 70 6.66 -2.50 -5.99
C GLY A 70 6.10 -3.07 -4.69
N VAL A 71 6.43 -2.48 -3.54
CA VAL A 71 5.83 -2.85 -2.24
C VAL A 71 4.32 -2.64 -2.28
N LEU A 72 3.88 -1.47 -2.75
CA LEU A 72 2.46 -1.15 -2.84
C LEU A 72 1.69 -2.12 -3.75
N THR A 73 2.22 -2.40 -4.94
CA THR A 73 1.61 -3.34 -5.89
C THR A 73 1.59 -4.75 -5.32
N ASN A 74 2.70 -5.22 -4.74
CA ASN A 74 2.77 -6.56 -4.13
C ASN A 74 1.74 -6.71 -3.01
N TYR A 75 1.64 -5.71 -2.14
CA TYR A 75 0.70 -5.72 -1.02
C TYR A 75 -0.75 -5.78 -1.50
N ILE A 76 -1.11 -4.93 -2.46
CA ILE A 76 -2.48 -4.86 -2.98
C ILE A 76 -2.84 -6.12 -3.76
N THR A 77 -1.97 -6.57 -4.66
CA THR A 77 -2.30 -7.64 -5.61
C THR A 77 -2.14 -9.03 -5.00
N ASN A 78 -1.18 -9.23 -4.09
CA ASN A 78 -0.87 -10.55 -3.53
C ASN A 78 -1.40 -10.70 -2.11
N GLU A 79 -1.06 -9.79 -1.19
CA GLU A 79 -1.45 -9.94 0.22
C GLU A 79 -2.93 -9.69 0.47
N LEU A 80 -3.46 -8.56 0.01
CA LEU A 80 -4.88 -8.25 0.20
C LEU A 80 -5.77 -9.24 -0.56
N LYS A 81 -5.37 -9.67 -1.77
CA LYS A 81 -6.07 -10.70 -2.55
C LYS A 81 -6.03 -12.08 -1.89
N ALA A 82 -4.90 -12.47 -1.29
CA ALA A 82 -4.82 -13.71 -0.54
C ALA A 82 -5.77 -13.67 0.66
N LYS A 83 -5.76 -12.59 1.45
CA LYS A 83 -6.71 -12.41 2.57
C LYS A 83 -8.17 -12.38 2.12
N ALA A 84 -8.44 -12.00 0.87
CA ALA A 84 -9.76 -12.07 0.24
C ALA A 84 -10.23 -13.50 -0.03
N LYS A 85 -9.33 -14.34 -0.55
CA LYS A 85 -9.64 -15.70 -1.00
C LYS A 85 -9.75 -16.72 0.15
N TYR A 86 -9.12 -16.45 1.29
CA TYR A 86 -9.10 -17.35 2.45
C TYR A 86 -10.18 -17.02 3.50
N LYS A 87 -11.16 -16.19 3.14
CA LYS A 87 -12.32 -15.83 3.97
C LYS A 87 -13.61 -16.32 3.33
#